data_AF-A0A959RNX1-F1
#
_entry.id   AF-A0A959RNX1-F1
#
_cell.length_a   1.000
_cell.length_b   1.000
_cell.length_c   1.000
_cell.angle_alpha   90.00
_cell.angle_beta   90.00
_cell.angle_gamma   90.00
#
_symmetry.space_group_name_H-M   'P 1'
#
loop_
_entity.id
_entity.type
_entity.pdbx_description
1 polymer ?
#
loop_
_entity_poly.entity_id
_entity_poly.type
_entity_poly.pdbx_seq_one_letter_code
_entity_poly.pdbx_strand_id
1 'polypeptide(L)'
;KSALENLTTASILKYNGYILNNIGDIYASKNKYDSAEMYYRNGIVMNQKQELQRGLLISYKSFSKYFLKKGNIDSSILYANKVIDLSTHLNVTLNLFDMYETMAEAYHLRGENDKAYQYLKLAGSYKDSLFNKQKINQIQDIGFNERFHKQELEKERIQYQNKMRTYAMLGVILVFIIIAFLLYRNSRIRRKANEELQQQKKEIEEQKKNVEFTLSE
;
A
#
# COMPACT_ATOMS: atom_id res chain seq x y z
N LYS A 1 16.11 2.71 -20.60
CA LYS A 1 14.70 2.53 -21.02
C LYS A 1 14.27 1.05 -21.08
N SER A 2 15.17 0.10 -21.39
CA SER A 2 14.81 -1.31 -21.65
C SER A 2 14.37 -2.17 -20.47
N ALA A 3 14.89 -1.98 -19.24
CA ALA A 3 14.52 -2.88 -18.14
C ALA A 3 13.10 -2.65 -17.62
N LEU A 4 12.70 -1.40 -17.45
CA LEU A 4 11.36 -1.04 -16.96
C LEU A 4 10.28 -1.30 -18.02
N GLU A 5 10.58 -1.02 -19.30
CA GLU A 5 9.69 -1.36 -20.43
C GLU A 5 9.56 -2.88 -20.62
N ASN A 6 10.63 -3.66 -20.44
CA ASN A 6 10.53 -5.12 -20.48
C ASN A 6 9.75 -5.68 -19.28
N LEU A 7 9.91 -5.10 -18.09
CA LEU A 7 9.14 -5.47 -16.89
C LEU A 7 7.65 -5.14 -17.05
N THR A 8 7.30 -3.96 -17.59
CA THR A 8 5.91 -3.61 -17.88
C THR A 8 5.34 -4.46 -19.00
N THR A 9 6.06 -4.68 -20.10
CA THR A 9 5.60 -5.52 -21.21
C THR A 9 5.43 -6.98 -20.78
N ALA A 10 6.36 -7.54 -20.01
CA ALA A 10 6.27 -8.89 -19.43
C ALA A 10 5.12 -9.00 -18.41
N SER A 11 4.89 -7.96 -17.60
CA SER A 11 3.76 -7.91 -16.68
C SER A 11 2.40 -7.85 -17.40
N ILE A 12 2.30 -7.06 -18.48
CA ILE A 12 1.10 -6.99 -19.34
C ILE A 12 0.89 -8.34 -20.05
N LEU A 13 1.95 -8.94 -20.59
CA LEU A 13 1.94 -10.29 -21.16
C LEU A 13 1.41 -11.32 -20.16
N LYS A 14 1.85 -11.26 -18.89
CA LYS A 14 1.44 -12.17 -17.80
C LYS A 14 -0.06 -12.09 -17.45
N TYR A 15 -0.76 -11.01 -17.78
CA TYR A 15 -2.19 -10.89 -17.53
C TYR A 15 -3.06 -11.00 -18.78
N ASN A 16 -2.46 -11.23 -19.96
CA ASN A 16 -3.21 -11.34 -21.21
C ASN A 16 -4.31 -12.40 -21.13
N GLY A 17 -4.06 -13.55 -20.49
CA GLY A 17 -5.08 -14.59 -20.31
C GLY A 17 -6.30 -14.12 -19.50
N TYR A 18 -6.09 -13.36 -18.42
CA TYR A 18 -7.18 -12.79 -17.62
C TYR A 18 -7.95 -11.71 -18.38
N ILE A 19 -7.24 -10.84 -19.08
CA ILE A 19 -7.84 -9.77 -19.89
C ILE A 19 -8.71 -10.39 -20.99
N LEU A 20 -8.23 -11.43 -21.67
CA LEU A 20 -8.99 -12.16 -22.68
C LEU A 20 -10.27 -12.79 -22.09
N ASN A 21 -10.21 -13.37 -20.89
CA ASN A 21 -11.41 -13.90 -20.23
C ASN A 21 -12.44 -12.81 -19.95
N ASN A 22 -12.01 -11.66 -19.41
CA ASN A 22 -12.91 -10.54 -19.13
C ASN A 22 -13.56 -9.99 -20.40
N ILE A 23 -12.80 -9.90 -21.50
CA ILE A 23 -13.34 -9.53 -22.80
C ILE A 23 -14.39 -10.57 -23.23
N GLY A 24 -14.08 -11.86 -23.08
CA GLY A 24 -15.03 -12.94 -23.32
C GLY A 24 -16.34 -12.77 -22.53
N ASP A 25 -16.26 -12.47 -21.23
CA ASP A 25 -17.42 -12.24 -20.37
C ASP A 25 -18.26 -11.04 -20.84
N ILE A 26 -17.61 -9.97 -21.29
CA ILE A 26 -18.28 -8.78 -21.87
C ILE A 26 -19.00 -9.13 -23.19
N TYR A 27 -18.40 -9.94 -24.06
CA TYR A 27 -19.06 -10.38 -25.28
C TYR A 27 -20.21 -11.35 -24.98
N ALA A 28 -20.04 -12.24 -24.01
CA ALA A 28 -21.08 -13.18 -23.57
C ALA A 28 -22.29 -12.44 -22.97
N SER A 29 -22.08 -11.39 -22.17
CA SER A 29 -23.18 -10.58 -21.63
C SER A 29 -23.93 -9.80 -22.71
N LYS A 30 -23.28 -9.53 -23.85
CA LYS A 30 -23.90 -8.94 -25.05
C LYS A 30 -24.52 -9.98 -25.99
N ASN A 31 -24.66 -11.24 -25.57
CA ASN A 31 -25.14 -12.36 -26.38
C ASN A 31 -24.31 -12.63 -27.65
N LYS A 32 -23.06 -12.14 -27.71
CA LYS A 32 -22.13 -12.37 -28.83
C LYS A 32 -21.28 -13.60 -28.54
N TYR A 33 -21.91 -14.77 -28.62
CA TYR A 33 -21.37 -16.03 -28.13
C TYR A 33 -20.12 -16.52 -28.90
N ASP A 34 -20.03 -16.29 -30.21
CA ASP A 34 -18.86 -16.72 -31.00
C ASP A 34 -17.61 -15.90 -30.67
N SER A 35 -17.78 -14.58 -30.51
CA SER A 35 -16.70 -13.71 -30.06
C SER A 35 -16.25 -14.10 -28.65
N ALA A 36 -17.20 -14.34 -27.73
CA ALA A 36 -16.89 -14.76 -26.37
C ALA A 36 -16.07 -16.06 -26.35
N GLU A 37 -16.48 -17.06 -27.12
CA GLU A 37 -15.76 -18.34 -27.25
C GLU A 37 -14.32 -18.16 -27.74
N MET A 38 -14.12 -17.35 -28.78
CA MET A 38 -12.78 -17.04 -29.29
C MET A 38 -11.88 -16.46 -28.18
N TYR A 39 -12.39 -15.49 -27.43
CA TYR A 39 -11.63 -14.86 -26.35
C TYR A 39 -11.33 -15.81 -25.20
N TYR A 40 -12.29 -16.66 -24.77
CA TYR A 40 -12.02 -17.68 -23.76
C TYR A 40 -10.97 -18.69 -24.20
N ARG A 41 -11.05 -19.19 -25.44
CA ARG A 41 -10.06 -20.13 -26.01
C ARG A 41 -8.67 -19.52 -26.03
N ASN A 42 -8.55 -18.27 -26.50
CA ASN A 42 -7.28 -17.56 -26.49
C ASN A 42 -6.74 -17.35 -25.07
N GLY A 43 -7.63 -17.05 -24.11
CA GLY A 43 -7.29 -16.95 -22.70
C GLY A 43 -6.71 -18.26 -22.13
N ILE A 44 -7.34 -19.39 -22.43
CA ILE A 44 -6.86 -20.73 -22.05
C ILE A 44 -5.47 -20.99 -22.63
N VAL A 45 -5.29 -20.81 -23.94
CA VAL A 45 -4.01 -21.05 -24.62
C VAL A 45 -2.90 -20.18 -24.04
N MET A 46 -3.20 -18.91 -23.77
CA MET A 46 -2.22 -17.98 -23.19
C MET A 46 -1.83 -18.39 -21.77
N ASN A 47 -2.82 -18.69 -20.92
CA ASN A 47 -2.56 -19.13 -19.55
C ASN A 47 -1.82 -20.47 -19.48
N GLN A 48 -2.05 -21.39 -20.43
CA GLN A 48 -1.29 -22.63 -20.56
C GLN A 48 0.16 -22.38 -20.97
N LYS A 49 0.39 -21.56 -22.01
CA LYS A 49 1.74 -21.22 -22.48
C LYS A 49 2.58 -20.52 -21.42
N GLN A 50 1.94 -19.77 -20.53
CA GLN A 50 2.58 -19.02 -19.46
C GLN A 50 2.58 -19.77 -18.12
N GLU A 51 2.07 -20.99 -18.08
CA GLU A 51 1.97 -21.83 -16.87
C GLU A 51 1.22 -21.15 -15.71
N LEU A 52 0.28 -20.25 -16.03
CA LEU A 52 -0.50 -19.49 -15.08
C LEU A 52 -1.72 -20.28 -14.63
N GLN A 53 -1.53 -21.22 -13.71
CA GLN A 53 -2.58 -22.10 -13.21
C GLN A 53 -3.81 -21.34 -12.67
N ARG A 54 -3.60 -20.22 -11.95
CA ARG A 54 -4.73 -19.39 -11.49
C ARG A 54 -5.51 -18.73 -12.64
N GLY A 55 -4.84 -18.32 -13.70
CA GLY A 55 -5.49 -17.74 -14.88
C GLY A 55 -6.26 -18.80 -15.65
N LEU A 56 -5.67 -19.98 -15.79
CA LEU A 56 -6.28 -21.14 -16.41
C LEU A 56 -7.56 -21.57 -15.69
N LEU A 57 -7.54 -21.53 -14.36
CA LEU A 57 -8.70 -21.80 -13.52
C LEU A 57 -9.86 -20.84 -13.84
N ILE A 58 -9.60 -19.54 -13.93
CA ILE A 58 -10.62 -18.55 -14.31
C ILE A 58 -11.10 -18.79 -15.74
N SER A 59 -10.20 -19.08 -16.69
CA SER A 59 -10.58 -19.35 -18.08
C SER A 59 -11.52 -20.56 -18.17
N TYR A 60 -11.21 -21.68 -17.50
CA TYR A 60 -12.08 -22.85 -17.48
C TYR A 60 -13.43 -22.58 -16.84
N LYS A 61 -13.46 -21.78 -15.76
CA LYS A 61 -14.70 -21.36 -15.11
C LYS A 61 -15.60 -20.56 -16.07
N SER A 62 -15.07 -19.53 -16.72
CA SER A 62 -15.84 -18.73 -17.68
C SER A 62 -16.32 -19.60 -18.85
N PHE A 63 -15.48 -20.52 -19.31
CA PHE A 63 -15.83 -21.39 -20.44
C PHE A 63 -16.89 -22.44 -20.08
N SER A 64 -16.87 -22.98 -18.86
CA SER A 64 -17.92 -23.86 -18.34
C SER A 64 -19.28 -23.18 -18.30
N LYS A 65 -19.35 -21.95 -17.73
CA LYS A 65 -20.58 -21.16 -17.67
C LYS A 65 -21.07 -20.75 -19.06
N TYR A 66 -20.15 -20.45 -19.98
CA TYR A 66 -20.48 -20.19 -21.38
C TYR A 66 -21.18 -21.38 -22.03
N PHE A 67 -20.61 -22.59 -21.91
CA PHE A 67 -21.21 -23.78 -22.51
C PHE A 67 -22.57 -24.12 -21.91
N LEU A 68 -22.75 -23.90 -20.61
CA LEU A 68 -24.04 -24.07 -19.96
C LEU A 68 -25.11 -23.18 -20.60
N LYS A 69 -24.80 -21.88 -20.75
CA LYS A 69 -25.71 -20.90 -21.38
C LYS A 69 -26.02 -21.22 -22.85
N LYS A 70 -25.05 -21.83 -23.56
CA LYS A 70 -25.23 -22.29 -24.95
C LYS A 70 -26.05 -23.59 -25.04
N GLY A 71 -26.36 -24.24 -23.92
CA GLY A 71 -27.04 -25.54 -23.87
C GLY A 71 -26.13 -26.73 -24.14
N ASN A 72 -24.81 -26.54 -24.24
CA ASN A 72 -23.85 -27.63 -24.40
C ASN A 72 -23.44 -28.17 -23.03
N ILE A 73 -24.31 -29.03 -22.49
CA ILE A 73 -24.24 -29.52 -21.11
C ILE A 73 -22.94 -30.29 -20.85
N ASP A 74 -22.54 -31.21 -21.73
CA ASP A 74 -21.36 -32.05 -21.51
C ASP A 74 -20.06 -31.24 -21.50
N SER A 75 -19.95 -30.23 -22.37
CA SER A 75 -18.80 -29.31 -22.34
C SER A 75 -18.78 -28.49 -21.07
N SER A 76 -19.93 -28.02 -20.59
CA SER A 76 -20.01 -27.30 -19.31
C SER A 76 -19.47 -28.14 -18.16
N ILE A 77 -19.92 -29.40 -18.06
CA ILE A 77 -19.48 -30.36 -17.04
C ILE A 77 -17.98 -30.64 -17.13
N LEU A 78 -17.46 -30.85 -18.35
CA LEU A 78 -16.03 -31.08 -18.57
C LEU A 78 -15.16 -29.94 -18.02
N TYR A 79 -15.51 -28.69 -18.36
CA TYR A 79 -14.74 -27.53 -17.91
C TYR A 79 -14.95 -27.22 -16.42
N ALA A 80 -16.14 -27.51 -15.87
CA ALA A 80 -16.37 -27.41 -14.43
C ALA A 80 -15.47 -28.40 -13.65
N ASN A 81 -15.35 -29.64 -14.11
CA ASN A 81 -14.45 -30.63 -13.51
C ASN A 81 -12.99 -30.19 -13.56
N LYS A 82 -12.53 -29.63 -14.69
CA LYS A 82 -11.16 -29.06 -14.78
C LYS A 82 -10.91 -27.98 -13.73
N VAL A 83 -11.91 -27.15 -13.41
CA VAL A 83 -11.79 -26.15 -12.35
C VAL A 83 -11.72 -26.81 -10.98
N ILE A 84 -12.54 -27.81 -10.71
CA ILE A 84 -12.56 -28.54 -9.43
C ILE A 84 -11.21 -29.24 -9.19
N ASP A 85 -10.69 -29.94 -10.19
CA ASP A 85 -9.41 -30.64 -10.13
C ASP A 85 -8.27 -29.65 -9.86
N LEU A 86 -8.22 -28.56 -10.63
CA LEU A 86 -7.18 -27.55 -10.47
C LEU A 86 -7.30 -26.78 -9.15
N SER A 87 -8.53 -26.54 -8.68
CA SER A 87 -8.81 -25.94 -7.36
C SER A 87 -8.28 -26.80 -6.23
N THR A 88 -8.42 -28.12 -6.35
CA THR A 88 -7.92 -29.11 -5.40
C THR A 88 -6.39 -29.11 -5.38
N HIS A 89 -5.73 -29.15 -6.55
CA HIS A 89 -4.27 -29.09 -6.64
C HIS A 89 -3.69 -27.79 -6.09
N LEU A 90 -4.39 -26.66 -6.31
CA LEU A 90 -3.96 -25.34 -5.86
C LEU A 90 -4.36 -25.03 -4.40
N ASN A 91 -5.11 -25.91 -3.72
CA ASN A 91 -5.71 -25.66 -2.41
C ASN A 91 -6.50 -24.33 -2.36
N VAL A 92 -7.27 -24.03 -3.41
CA VAL A 92 -8.12 -22.83 -3.49
C VAL A 92 -9.59 -23.22 -3.60
N THR A 93 -10.43 -22.71 -2.71
CA THR A 93 -11.87 -23.06 -2.67
C THR A 93 -12.79 -22.03 -3.30
N LEU A 94 -12.25 -20.85 -3.67
CA LEU A 94 -13.04 -19.68 -4.07
C LEU A 94 -13.99 -19.94 -5.25
N ASN A 95 -13.63 -20.84 -6.16
CA ASN A 95 -14.41 -21.11 -7.37
C ASN A 95 -15.26 -22.39 -7.26
N LEU A 96 -15.13 -23.17 -6.18
CA LEU A 96 -15.83 -24.43 -6.04
C LEU A 96 -17.34 -24.23 -5.89
N PHE A 97 -17.77 -23.20 -5.16
CA PHE A 97 -19.17 -22.82 -5.05
C PHE A 97 -19.82 -22.65 -6.44
N ASP A 98 -19.29 -21.73 -7.25
CA ASP A 98 -19.79 -21.45 -8.60
C ASP A 98 -19.80 -22.69 -9.51
N MET A 99 -18.79 -23.56 -9.40
CA MET A 99 -18.70 -24.76 -10.23
C MET A 99 -19.67 -25.84 -9.81
N TYR A 100 -19.94 -26.00 -8.52
CA TYR A 100 -20.97 -26.91 -8.05
C TYR A 100 -22.37 -26.42 -8.38
N GLU A 101 -22.64 -25.11 -8.36
CA GLU A 101 -23.90 -24.55 -8.90
C GLU A 101 -24.04 -24.82 -10.40
N THR A 102 -22.97 -24.57 -11.17
CA THR A 102 -22.94 -24.82 -12.62
C THR A 102 -23.19 -26.30 -12.93
N MET A 103 -22.59 -27.21 -12.17
CA MET A 103 -22.83 -28.65 -12.29
C MET A 103 -24.26 -29.02 -11.93
N ALA A 104 -24.81 -28.48 -10.84
CA ALA A 104 -26.18 -28.74 -10.45
C ALA A 104 -27.17 -28.37 -11.56
N GLU A 105 -27.02 -27.18 -12.14
CA GLU A 105 -27.83 -26.72 -13.27
C GLU A 105 -27.63 -27.60 -14.51
N ALA A 106 -26.38 -27.94 -14.84
CA ALA A 106 -26.06 -28.81 -15.97
C ALA A 106 -26.75 -30.19 -15.86
N TYR A 107 -26.65 -30.85 -14.70
CA TYR A 107 -27.28 -32.14 -14.48
C TYR A 107 -28.81 -32.05 -14.44
N HIS A 108 -29.38 -30.96 -13.94
CA HIS A 108 -30.81 -30.72 -13.98
C HIS A 108 -31.32 -30.60 -15.42
N LEU A 109 -30.65 -29.81 -16.25
CA LEU A 109 -30.98 -29.65 -17.68
C LEU A 109 -30.84 -30.97 -18.46
N ARG A 110 -29.99 -31.89 -17.99
CA ARG A 110 -29.83 -33.25 -18.56
C ARG A 110 -30.89 -34.25 -18.06
N GLY A 111 -31.76 -33.85 -17.13
CA GLY A 111 -32.77 -34.71 -16.53
C GLY A 111 -32.28 -35.57 -15.35
N GLU A 112 -31.03 -35.39 -14.91
CA GLU A 112 -30.40 -36.15 -13.82
C GLU A 112 -30.56 -35.42 -12.48
N ASN A 113 -31.80 -35.28 -12.03
CA ASN A 113 -32.16 -34.49 -10.84
C ASN A 113 -31.47 -34.96 -9.55
N ASP A 114 -31.20 -36.26 -9.39
CA ASP A 114 -30.50 -36.78 -8.21
C ASP A 114 -29.06 -36.22 -8.12
N LYS A 115 -28.36 -36.16 -9.26
CA LYS A 115 -27.01 -35.58 -9.30
C LYS A 115 -27.05 -34.07 -9.15
N ALA A 116 -28.05 -33.41 -9.75
CA ALA A 116 -28.27 -31.99 -9.57
C ALA A 116 -28.41 -31.63 -8.08
N TYR A 117 -29.23 -32.39 -7.35
CA TYR A 117 -29.42 -32.21 -5.92
C TYR A 117 -28.12 -32.42 -5.11
N GLN A 118 -27.34 -33.45 -5.44
CA GLN A 118 -26.05 -33.70 -4.79
C GLN A 118 -25.08 -32.52 -4.98
N TYR A 119 -24.95 -32.01 -6.20
CA TYR A 119 -24.07 -30.86 -6.48
C TYR A 119 -24.59 -29.57 -5.84
N LEU A 120 -25.91 -29.38 -5.76
CA LEU A 120 -26.49 -28.24 -5.05
C LEU A 120 -26.17 -28.28 -3.55
N LYS A 121 -26.21 -29.47 -2.93
CA LYS A 121 -25.81 -29.66 -1.53
C LYS A 121 -24.33 -29.32 -1.31
N LEU A 122 -23.45 -29.75 -2.23
CA LEU A 122 -22.04 -29.38 -2.21
C LEU A 122 -21.87 -27.85 -2.31
N ALA A 123 -22.55 -27.20 -3.27
CA ALA A 123 -22.52 -25.75 -3.40
C ALA A 123 -22.92 -25.06 -2.08
N GLY A 124 -24.01 -25.49 -1.43
CA GLY A 124 -24.42 -24.97 -0.12
C GLY A 124 -23.30 -25.02 0.93
N SER A 125 -22.62 -26.16 1.06
CA SER A 125 -21.52 -26.30 2.04
C SER A 125 -20.33 -25.37 1.77
N TYR A 126 -20.01 -25.10 0.49
CA TYR A 126 -18.93 -24.19 0.12
C TYR A 126 -19.34 -22.72 0.21
N LYS A 127 -20.61 -22.40 0.01
CA LYS A 127 -21.16 -21.06 0.20
C LYS A 127 -20.93 -20.59 1.63
N ASP A 128 -21.35 -21.40 2.60
CA ASP A 128 -21.24 -21.07 4.02
C ASP A 128 -19.78 -20.90 4.47
N SER A 129 -18.89 -21.77 3.99
CA SER A 129 -17.45 -21.66 4.23
C SER A 129 -16.86 -20.38 3.64
N LEU A 130 -17.26 -20.00 2.41
CA LEU A 130 -16.78 -18.78 1.76
C LEU A 130 -17.24 -17.51 2.49
N PHE A 131 -18.52 -17.43 2.87
CA PHE A 131 -19.05 -16.31 3.64
C PHE A 131 -18.33 -16.13 4.98
N ASN A 132 -18.05 -17.23 5.68
CA ASN A 132 -17.28 -17.18 6.93
C ASN A 132 -15.84 -16.68 6.69
N LYS A 133 -15.18 -17.12 5.62
CA LYS A 133 -13.82 -16.66 5.27
C LYS A 133 -13.79 -15.19 4.88
N GLN A 134 -14.76 -14.72 4.10
CA GLN A 134 -14.86 -13.30 3.71
C GLN A 134 -15.06 -12.40 4.93
N LYS A 135 -15.92 -12.82 5.88
CA LYS A 135 -16.13 -12.11 7.14
C LYS A 135 -14.86 -12.02 7.98
N ILE A 136 -14.08 -13.09 8.06
CA ILE A 136 -12.78 -13.10 8.76
C ILE A 136 -11.80 -12.11 8.12
N ASN A 137 -11.68 -12.11 6.78
CA ASN A 137 -10.78 -11.19 6.07
C ASN A 137 -11.17 -9.73 6.29
N GLN A 138 -12.47 -9.39 6.22
CA GLN A 138 -12.95 -8.04 6.50
C GLN A 138 -12.60 -7.57 7.92
N ILE A 139 -12.71 -8.46 8.92
CA ILE A 139 -12.31 -8.15 10.30
C ILE A 139 -10.79 -7.91 10.40
N GLN A 140 -9.98 -8.71 9.69
CA GLN A 140 -8.52 -8.52 9.65
C GLN A 140 -8.13 -7.19 8.99
N ASP A 141 -8.79 -6.81 7.90
CA ASP A 141 -8.54 -5.55 7.19
C ASP A 141 -8.87 -4.33 8.07
N ILE A 142 -9.99 -4.37 8.80
CA ILE A 142 -10.37 -3.33 9.77
C ILE A 142 -9.30 -3.21 10.86
N GLY A 143 -8.89 -4.33 11.46
CA GLY A 143 -7.87 -4.34 12.51
C GLY A 143 -6.48 -3.91 12.01
N PHE A 144 -6.17 -4.15 10.74
CA PHE A 144 -4.94 -3.66 10.10
C PHE A 144 -4.98 -2.14 9.89
N ASN A 145 -6.06 -1.60 9.32
CA ASN A 145 -6.23 -0.17 9.10
C ASN A 145 -6.22 0.62 10.42
N GLU A 146 -6.85 0.08 11.47
CA GLU A 146 -6.82 0.71 12.79
C GLU A 146 -5.40 0.75 13.38
N ARG A 147 -4.63 -0.33 13.24
CA ARG A 147 -3.22 -0.39 13.66
C ARG A 147 -2.35 0.59 12.88
N PHE A 148 -2.56 0.67 11.57
CA PHE A 148 -1.84 1.62 10.71
C PHE A 148 -2.14 3.07 11.11
N HIS A 149 -3.41 3.41 11.29
CA HIS A 149 -3.82 4.74 11.73
C HIS A 149 -3.26 5.11 13.11
N LYS A 150 -3.23 4.17 14.06
CA LYS A 150 -2.59 4.37 15.37
C LYS A 150 -1.09 4.65 15.27
N GLN A 151 -0.37 3.94 14.41
CA GLN A 151 1.07 4.18 14.18
C GLN A 151 1.33 5.55 13.56
N GLU A 152 0.46 6.00 12.65
CA GLU A 152 0.57 7.32 12.03
C GLU A 152 0.37 8.44 13.04
N LEU A 153 -0.66 8.34 13.88
CA LEU A 153 -0.90 9.24 15.01
C LEU A 153 0.26 9.27 16.01
N GLU A 154 0.86 8.12 16.30
CA GLU A 154 2.01 8.03 17.20
C GLU A 154 3.25 8.72 16.61
N LYS A 155 3.50 8.55 15.31
CA LYS A 155 4.55 9.27 14.60
C LYS A 155 4.33 10.77 14.62
N GLU A 156 3.11 11.24 14.35
CA GLU A 156 2.78 12.66 14.43
C GLU A 156 3.01 13.22 15.84
N ARG A 157 2.59 12.47 16.87
CA ARG A 157 2.81 12.83 18.28
C ARG A 157 4.29 12.96 18.60
N ILE A 158 5.12 12.00 18.18
CA ILE A 158 6.57 12.03 18.40
C ILE A 158 7.19 13.21 17.65
N GLN A 159 6.79 13.47 16.40
CA GLN A 159 7.26 14.62 15.64
C GLN A 159 6.88 15.95 16.31
N TYR A 160 5.67 16.05 16.83
CA TYR A 160 5.21 17.23 17.56
C TYR A 160 6.04 17.45 18.83
N GLN A 161 6.28 16.40 19.61
CA GLN A 161 7.13 16.45 20.79
C GLN A 161 8.57 16.87 20.45
N ASN A 162 9.13 16.33 19.36
CA ASN A 162 10.46 16.71 18.89
C ASN A 162 10.52 18.18 18.45
N LYS A 163 9.50 18.70 17.76
CA LYS A 163 9.42 20.13 17.42
C LYS A 163 9.41 21.01 18.68
N MET A 164 8.60 20.67 19.67
CA MET A 164 8.56 21.39 20.94
C MET A 164 9.91 21.36 21.66
N ARG A 165 10.57 20.20 21.69
CA ARG A 165 11.91 20.05 22.26
C ARG A 165 12.95 20.89 21.53
N THR A 166 12.92 20.90 20.20
CA THR A 166 13.82 21.73 19.37
C THR A 166 13.58 23.22 19.64
N TYR A 167 12.33 23.69 19.70
CA TYR A 167 12.04 25.08 20.02
C TYR A 167 12.49 25.47 21.44
N ALA A 168 12.33 24.57 22.42
CA ALA A 168 12.85 24.80 23.77
C ALA A 168 14.38 24.93 23.76
N MET A 169 15.10 24.06 23.03
CA MET A 169 16.57 24.14 22.90
C MET A 169 17.03 25.44 22.22
N LEU A 170 16.35 25.87 21.15
CA LEU A 170 16.64 27.15 20.49
C LEU A 170 16.40 28.33 21.43
N GLY A 171 15.35 28.29 22.23
CA GLY A 171 15.08 29.30 23.26
C GLY A 171 16.21 29.41 24.28
N VAL A 172 16.73 28.28 24.76
CA VAL A 172 17.88 28.25 25.69
C VAL A 172 19.13 28.84 25.03
N ILE A 173 19.44 28.47 23.79
CA ILE A 173 20.58 29.03 23.04
C ILE A 173 20.46 30.54 22.89
N LEU A 174 19.26 31.05 22.57
CA LEU A 174 19.00 32.47 22.44
C LEU A 174 19.29 33.24 23.74
N VAL A 175 18.88 32.70 24.89
CA VAL A 175 19.17 33.30 26.20
C VAL A 175 20.68 33.38 26.45
N PHE A 176 21.45 32.33 26.14
CA PHE A 176 22.91 32.37 26.27
C PHE A 176 23.55 33.42 25.36
N ILE A 177 23.07 33.57 24.12
CA ILE A 177 23.57 34.61 23.19
C ILE A 177 23.30 36.01 23.75
N ILE A 178 22.10 36.25 24.31
CA ILE A 178 21.74 37.54 24.92
C ILE A 178 22.66 37.84 26.12
N ILE A 179 22.89 36.86 27.01
CA ILE A 179 23.78 37.02 28.16
C ILE A 179 25.21 37.32 27.71
N ALA A 180 25.74 36.55 26.74
CA ALA A 180 27.07 36.76 26.19
C ALA A 180 27.23 38.16 25.58
N PHE A 181 26.21 38.62 24.84
CA PHE A 181 26.18 39.97 24.26
C PHE A 181 26.20 41.06 25.33
N LEU A 182 25.39 40.91 26.38
CA LEU A 182 25.35 41.86 27.51
C LEU A 182 26.69 41.92 28.26
N LEU A 183 27.32 40.76 28.52
CA LEU A 183 28.64 40.68 29.15
C LEU A 183 29.73 41.30 28.27
N TYR A 184 29.71 41.03 26.96
CA TYR A 184 30.65 41.62 26.00
C TYR A 184 30.51 43.15 25.95
N ARG A 185 29.27 43.66 25.86
CA ARG A 185 28.98 45.10 25.88
C ARG A 185 29.48 45.76 27.16
N ASN A 186 29.17 45.17 28.32
CA ASN A 186 29.60 45.69 29.62
C ASN A 186 31.13 45.72 29.74
N SER A 187 31.81 44.66 29.31
CA SER A 187 33.28 44.57 29.32
C SER A 187 33.91 45.64 28.43
N ARG A 188 33.34 45.89 27.24
CA ARG A 188 33.83 46.92 26.32
C ARG A 188 33.64 48.33 26.88
N ILE A 189 32.50 48.61 27.53
CA ILE A 189 32.23 49.89 28.19
C ILE A 189 33.21 50.11 29.36
N ARG A 190 33.37 49.11 30.24
CA ARG A 190 34.31 49.17 31.37
C ARG A 190 35.75 49.39 30.92
N ARG A 191 36.15 48.74 29.82
CA ARG A 191 37.50 48.92 29.27
C ARG A 191 37.74 50.37 28.81
N LYS A 192 36.80 50.97 28.08
CA LYS A 192 36.91 52.39 27.68
C LYS A 192 36.96 53.33 28.88
N ALA A 193 36.08 53.14 29.85
CA ALA A 193 36.08 53.95 31.08
C ALA A 193 37.39 53.84 31.86
N ASN A 194 37.98 52.63 31.92
CA ASN A 194 39.28 52.43 32.58
C ASN A 194 40.44 53.06 31.79
N GLU A 195 40.41 53.00 30.45
CA GLU A 195 41.40 53.67 29.58
C GLU A 195 41.35 55.21 29.79
N GLU A 196 40.16 55.80 29.80
CA GLU A 196 39.95 57.24 30.08
C GLU A 196 40.40 57.63 31.50
N LEU A 197 40.06 56.82 32.51
CA LEU A 197 40.48 57.06 33.90
C LEU A 197 42.01 57.01 34.05
N GLN A 198 42.68 56.08 33.36
CA GLN A 198 44.14 56.01 33.36
C GLN A 198 44.77 57.25 32.70
N GLN A 199 44.17 57.77 31.64
CA GLN A 199 44.65 58.98 30.98
C GLN A 199 44.51 60.21 31.90
N GLN A 200 43.34 60.42 32.51
CA GLN A 200 43.14 61.52 33.47
C GLN A 200 44.09 61.43 34.66
N LYS A 201 44.37 60.22 35.16
CA LYS A 201 45.32 60.03 36.26
C LYS A 201 46.74 60.44 35.86
N LYS A 202 47.19 60.09 34.65
CA LYS A 202 48.50 60.52 34.13
C LYS A 202 48.57 62.03 33.99
N GLU A 203 47.53 62.68 33.45
CA GLU A 203 47.48 64.14 33.31
C GLU A 203 47.53 64.84 34.68
N ILE A 204 46.80 64.34 35.67
CA ILE A 204 46.84 64.87 37.05
C ILE A 204 48.23 64.67 37.69
N GLU A 205 48.87 63.52 37.48
CA GLU A 205 50.25 63.27 37.97
C GLU A 205 51.26 64.20 37.31
N GLU A 206 51.16 64.46 36.00
CA GLU A 206 51.99 65.44 35.30
C GLU A 206 51.75 66.87 35.80
N GLN A 207 50.48 67.29 35.95
CA GLN A 207 50.13 68.60 36.50
C GLN A 207 50.67 68.77 37.92
N LYS A 208 50.53 67.76 38.77
CA LYS A 208 51.05 67.78 40.14
C LYS A 208 52.57 67.92 40.16
N LYS A 209 53.27 67.15 39.31
CA LYS A 209 54.74 67.24 39.18
C LYS A 209 55.18 68.62 38.70
N ASN A 210 54.46 69.22 37.75
CA ASN A 210 54.75 70.57 37.27
C ASN A 210 54.52 71.62 38.36
N VAL A 211 53.45 71.50 39.15
CA VAL A 211 53.18 72.39 40.29
C VAL A 211 54.27 72.26 41.37
N GLU A 212 54.66 71.03 41.72
CA GLU A 212 55.75 70.77 42.67
C GLU A 212 57.09 71.34 42.17
N PHE A 213 57.38 71.22 40.86
CA PHE A 213 58.56 71.83 40.25
C PHE A 213 58.52 73.36 40.35
N THR A 214 57.41 74.00 40.00
CA THR A 214 57.26 75.47 40.10
C THR A 214 57.26 76.02 41.53
N LEU A 215 56.95 75.20 42.54
CA LEU A 215 57.03 75.59 43.96
C LEU A 215 58.44 75.39 44.55
N SER A 216 59.33 74.70 43.83
CA SER A 216 60.70 74.39 44.26
C SER A 216 61.78 75.29 43.63
N GLU A 217 61.42 76.12 42.64
CA GLU A 217 62.18 77.27 42.13
C GLU A 217 61.83 78.55 42.90
#